data_AF-A0A2W6XJU8-F1
#
_entry.id   AF-A0A2W6XJU8-F1
#
_cell.length_a   1.000
_cell.length_b   1.000
_cell.length_c   1.000
_cell.angle_alpha   90.00
_cell.angle_beta   90.00
_cell.angle_gamma   90.00
#
_symmetry.space_group_name_H-M   'P 1'
#
loop_
_entity.id
_entity.type
_entity.pdbx_description
1 polymer ?
#
loop_
_entity_poly.entity_id
_entity_poly.type
_entity_poly.pdbx_seq_one_letter_code
_entity_poly.pdbx_strand_id
1 'polypeptide(L)'
;MIALLALSSLALAFQATPSVGLTSYEEAVRCAGVTQAASELEGGESRQGRALYDAALYWSLAAMQAGGASGRSPQDAEADQTRARIAAVRQFNTDARAARSALQACRLRTPNLG
;
A
#
# COMPACT_ATOMS: atom_id res chain seq x y z
N MET A 1 26.45 -40.44 22.81
CA MET A 1 25.42 -39.59 23.44
C MET A 1 25.66 -38.13 23.03
N ILE A 2 25.47 -37.79 21.75
CA ILE A 2 25.50 -36.40 21.24
C ILE A 2 24.54 -36.34 20.06
N ALA A 3 23.26 -36.09 20.33
CA ALA A 3 22.25 -35.91 19.29
C ALA A 3 21.11 -35.07 19.87
N LEU A 4 21.33 -33.76 20.11
CA LEU A 4 20.27 -32.88 20.63
C LEU A 4 20.52 -31.36 20.50
N LEU A 5 21.27 -30.88 19.51
CA LEU A 5 21.56 -29.44 19.36
C LEU A 5 21.23 -28.81 17.99
N ALA A 6 20.35 -29.42 17.19
CA ALA A 6 20.05 -28.94 15.83
C ALA A 6 18.61 -28.43 15.60
N LEU A 7 17.84 -28.13 16.65
CA LEU A 7 16.43 -27.71 16.52
C LEU A 7 16.13 -26.25 16.90
N SER A 8 17.15 -25.45 17.24
CA SER A 8 16.93 -24.10 17.80
C SER A 8 16.82 -22.97 16.76
N SER A 9 17.09 -23.23 15.49
CA SER A 9 17.36 -22.14 14.51
C SER A 9 16.18 -21.69 13.67
N LEU A 10 14.99 -22.32 13.77
CA LEU A 10 13.84 -21.96 12.92
C LEU A 10 12.96 -20.81 13.46
N ALA A 11 13.21 -20.32 14.67
CA ALA A 11 12.32 -19.32 15.30
C ALA A 11 12.65 -17.86 14.96
N LEU A 12 13.73 -17.57 14.22
CA LEU A 12 14.18 -16.19 13.94
C LEU A 12 13.77 -15.64 12.56
N ALA A 13 12.95 -16.37 11.79
CA ALA A 13 12.50 -15.92 10.47
C ALA A 13 11.18 -15.12 10.47
N PHE A 14 10.55 -14.90 11.64
CA PHE A 14 9.56 -13.83 11.78
C PHE A 14 10.30 -12.53 12.09
N GLN A 15 11.04 -12.02 11.10
CA GLN A 15 11.39 -10.61 11.12
C GLN A 15 10.07 -9.86 11.19
N ALA A 16 9.83 -9.19 12.31
CA ALA A 16 8.71 -8.28 12.49
C ALA A 16 8.80 -7.26 11.35
N THR A 17 8.00 -7.48 10.31
CA THR A 17 7.75 -6.45 9.32
C THR A 17 7.27 -5.23 10.11
N PRO A 18 7.83 -4.04 9.85
CA PRO A 18 7.42 -2.84 10.56
C PRO A 18 5.89 -2.83 10.52
N SER A 19 5.26 -2.82 11.70
CA SER A 19 3.81 -2.83 11.79
C SER A 19 3.34 -1.66 10.93
N VAL A 20 2.73 -1.97 9.78
CA VAL A 20 1.95 -1.00 9.03
C VAL A 20 0.91 -0.52 10.03
N GLY A 21 1.19 0.61 10.68
CA GLY A 21 0.57 0.94 11.96
C GLY A 21 -0.94 0.92 11.81
N LEU A 22 -1.60 -0.03 12.47
CA LEU A 22 -3.05 -0.12 12.70
C LEU A 22 -3.96 0.36 11.55
N THR A 23 -3.52 0.27 10.29
CA THR A 23 -4.28 0.82 9.17
C THR A 23 -5.26 -0.25 8.73
N SER A 24 -6.55 0.09 8.69
CA SER A 24 -7.56 -0.86 8.24
C SER A 24 -7.32 -1.25 6.79
N TYR A 25 -7.70 -2.47 6.41
CA TYR A 25 -7.63 -2.92 5.03
C TYR A 25 -8.31 -1.93 4.05
N GLU A 26 -9.48 -1.43 4.42
CA GLU A 26 -10.26 -0.46 3.63
C GLU A 26 -9.49 0.85 3.42
N GLU A 27 -8.82 1.32 4.47
CA GLU A 27 -7.99 2.51 4.37
C GLU A 27 -6.76 2.29 3.49
N ALA A 28 -6.09 1.14 3.61
CA ALA A 28 -4.95 0.80 2.78
C ALA A 28 -5.36 0.71 1.30
N VAL A 29 -6.48 0.05 0.99
CA VAL A 29 -7.06 -0.01 -0.37
C VAL A 29 -7.41 1.37 -0.90
N ARG A 30 -8.05 2.22 -0.09
CA ARG A 30 -8.37 3.59 -0.47
C ARG A 30 -7.11 4.38 -0.79
N CYS A 31 -6.09 4.30 0.05
CA CYS A 31 -4.82 4.97 -0.18
C CYS A 31 -4.10 4.45 -1.42
N ALA A 32 -4.04 3.12 -1.62
CA ALA A 32 -3.48 2.51 -2.82
C ALA A 32 -4.14 3.07 -4.09
N GLY A 33 -5.48 3.11 -4.11
CA GLY A 33 -6.25 3.65 -5.22
C GLY A 33 -5.93 5.11 -5.54
N VAL A 34 -5.96 6.00 -4.54
CA VAL A 34 -5.72 7.44 -4.78
C VAL A 34 -4.28 7.76 -5.14
N THR A 35 -3.29 7.08 -4.56
CA THR A 35 -1.88 7.30 -4.89
C THR A 35 -1.51 6.72 -6.26
N GLN A 36 -2.05 5.54 -6.62
CA GLN A 36 -1.83 4.96 -7.93
C GLN A 36 -2.49 5.81 -9.02
N ALA A 37 -3.73 6.24 -8.84
CA ALA A 37 -4.41 7.13 -9.78
C ALA A 37 -3.63 8.45 -9.96
N ALA A 38 -3.14 9.05 -8.88
CA ALA A 38 -2.34 10.26 -8.96
C ALA A 38 -1.00 10.05 -9.69
N SER A 39 -0.32 8.92 -9.43
CA SER A 39 0.92 8.57 -10.13
C SER A 39 0.70 8.37 -11.63
N GLU A 40 -0.36 7.66 -12.02
CA GLU A 40 -0.72 7.41 -13.42
C GLU A 40 -1.10 8.71 -14.15
N LEU A 41 -1.83 9.61 -13.50
CA LEU A 41 -2.24 10.89 -14.07
C LEU A 41 -1.09 11.90 -14.19
N GLU A 42 -0.07 11.80 -13.35
CA GLU A 42 1.08 12.70 -13.39
C GLU A 42 2.11 12.27 -14.45
N GLY A 43 2.38 10.97 -14.61
CA GLY A 43 3.25 10.43 -15.65
C GLY A 43 4.66 9.98 -15.20
N GLY A 44 5.07 10.24 -13.96
CA GLY A 44 6.19 9.56 -13.28
C GLY A 44 7.59 10.13 -13.50
N GLU A 45 7.84 10.90 -14.57
CA GLU A 45 9.19 11.37 -14.92
C GLU A 45 9.70 12.51 -14.01
N SER A 46 8.79 13.29 -13.45
CA SER A 46 9.15 14.41 -12.58
C SER A 46 9.55 13.93 -11.18
N ARG A 47 10.17 14.81 -10.38
CA ARG A 47 10.39 14.52 -8.94
C ARG A 47 9.08 14.23 -8.22
N GLN A 48 8.02 14.95 -8.58
CA GLN A 48 6.70 14.75 -8.03
C GLN A 48 6.12 13.41 -8.49
N GLY A 49 6.36 13.02 -9.74
CA GLY A 49 5.98 11.72 -10.31
C GLY A 49 6.59 10.55 -9.58
N ARG A 50 7.92 10.58 -9.36
CA ARG A 50 8.61 9.56 -8.56
C ARG A 50 8.05 9.45 -7.15
N ALA A 51 7.82 10.59 -6.48
CA ALA A 51 7.23 10.58 -5.14
C ALA A 51 5.78 10.03 -5.10
N LEU A 52 5.02 10.18 -6.18
CA LEU A 52 3.68 9.57 -6.29
C LEU A 52 3.76 8.08 -6.57
N TYR A 53 4.73 7.66 -7.39
CA TYR A 53 5.00 6.26 -7.66
C TYR A 53 5.40 5.50 -6.39
N ASP A 54 6.32 6.05 -5.61
CA ASP A 54 6.74 5.47 -4.33
C ASP A 54 5.58 5.35 -3.34
N ALA A 55 4.71 6.37 -3.29
CA ALA A 55 3.51 6.32 -2.49
C ALA A 55 2.54 5.23 -2.98
N ALA A 56 2.36 5.09 -4.29
CA ALA A 56 1.54 4.03 -4.88
C ALA A 56 2.08 2.64 -4.54
N LEU A 57 3.39 2.43 -4.65
CA LEU A 57 4.04 1.17 -4.31
C LEU A 57 3.88 0.83 -2.82
N TYR A 58 4.16 1.78 -1.94
CA TYR A 58 3.99 1.60 -0.50
C TYR A 58 2.56 1.18 -0.14
N TRP A 59 1.57 1.92 -0.64
CA TRP A 59 0.18 1.65 -0.30
C TRP A 59 -0.37 0.38 -0.94
N SER A 60 0.12 0.00 -2.12
CA SER A 60 -0.24 -1.29 -2.72
C SER A 60 0.22 -2.47 -1.86
N LEU A 61 1.48 -2.43 -1.40
CA LEU A 61 2.02 -3.45 -0.50
C LEU A 61 1.31 -3.45 0.86
N ALA A 62 1.01 -2.27 1.41
CA ALA A 62 0.25 -2.14 2.64
C ALA A 62 -1.16 -2.75 2.52
N ALA A 63 -1.84 -2.55 1.39
CA ALA A 63 -3.16 -3.14 1.13
C ALA A 63 -3.09 -4.67 1.03
N MET A 64 -2.08 -5.22 0.36
CA MET A 64 -1.87 -6.68 0.30
C MET A 64 -1.62 -7.27 1.69
N GLN A 65 -0.76 -6.64 2.48
CA GLN A 65 -0.41 -7.11 3.81
C GLN A 65 -1.61 -7.03 4.79
N ALA A 66 -2.35 -5.92 4.76
CA ALA A 66 -3.59 -5.76 5.54
C ALA A 66 -4.70 -6.71 5.08
N GLY A 67 -4.79 -7.00 3.78
CA GLY A 67 -5.73 -7.95 3.21
C GLY A 67 -5.48 -9.37 3.70
N GLY A 68 -4.22 -9.82 3.64
CA GLY A 68 -3.81 -11.12 4.17
C GLY A 68 -4.07 -11.25 5.67
N ALA A 69 -3.75 -10.21 6.45
CA ALA A 69 -4.07 -10.15 7.88
C ALA A 69 -5.58 -10.20 8.18
N SER A 70 -6.41 -9.76 7.22
CA SER A 70 -7.88 -9.77 7.30
C SER A 70 -8.51 -11.03 6.67
N GLY A 71 -7.70 -12.03 6.28
CA GLY A 71 -8.19 -13.29 5.70
C GLY A 71 -8.62 -13.19 4.23
N ARG A 72 -8.27 -12.12 3.52
CA ARG A 72 -8.56 -11.99 2.08
C ARG A 72 -7.53 -12.75 1.25
N SER A 73 -7.99 -13.28 0.12
CA SER A 73 -7.09 -13.83 -0.89
C SER A 73 -6.27 -12.70 -1.54
N PRO A 74 -5.05 -13.00 -2.03
CA PRO A 74 -4.28 -12.03 -2.82
C PRO A 74 -5.07 -11.49 -4.03
N GLN A 75 -5.82 -12.36 -4.72
CA GLN A 75 -6.62 -12.00 -5.89
C GLN A 75 -7.73 -11.00 -5.54
N ASP A 76 -8.40 -11.18 -4.41
CA ASP A 76 -9.43 -10.25 -3.95
C ASP A 76 -8.82 -8.88 -3.58
N ALA A 77 -7.65 -8.88 -2.95
CA ALA A 77 -6.95 -7.67 -2.57
C ALA A 77 -6.44 -6.85 -3.78
N GLU A 78 -5.94 -7.53 -4.81
CA GLU A 78 -5.57 -6.89 -6.09
C GLU A 78 -6.80 -6.33 -6.82
N ALA A 79 -7.91 -7.08 -6.81
CA ALA A 79 -9.15 -6.65 -7.43
C ALA A 79 -9.75 -5.42 -6.72
N ASP A 80 -9.70 -5.37 -5.39
CA ASP A 80 -10.10 -4.21 -4.60
C ASP A 80 -9.25 -2.97 -4.90
N GLN A 81 -7.92 -3.11 -4.97
CA GLN A 81 -7.03 -2.02 -5.36
C GLN A 81 -7.33 -1.51 -6.76
N THR A 82 -7.57 -2.41 -7.72
CA THR A 82 -7.93 -2.06 -9.10
C THR A 82 -9.23 -1.25 -9.14
N ARG A 83 -10.25 -1.67 -8.38
CA ARG A 83 -11.52 -0.92 -8.25
C ARG A 83 -11.30 0.45 -7.63
N ALA A 84 -10.52 0.53 -6.55
CA ALA A 84 -10.21 1.78 -5.86
C ALA A 84 -9.47 2.76 -6.77
N ARG A 85 -8.51 2.28 -7.57
CA ARG A 85 -7.81 3.09 -8.58
C ARG A 85 -8.77 3.66 -9.61
N ILE A 86 -9.63 2.82 -10.20
CA ILE A 86 -10.61 3.27 -11.21
C ILE A 86 -11.54 4.34 -10.62
N ALA A 87 -12.03 4.12 -9.40
CA ALA A 87 -12.86 5.09 -8.70
C ALA A 87 -12.10 6.41 -8.44
N ALA A 88 -10.84 6.34 -8.02
CA ALA A 88 -10.01 7.51 -7.78
C ALA A 88 -9.73 8.31 -9.07
N VAL A 89 -9.43 7.66 -10.20
CA VAL A 89 -9.30 8.35 -11.50
C VAL A 89 -10.57 9.10 -11.85
N ARG A 90 -11.75 8.49 -11.67
CA ARG A 90 -13.03 9.18 -11.88
C ARG A 90 -13.18 10.36 -10.93
N GLN A 91 -12.84 10.19 -9.66
CA GLN A 91 -12.91 11.26 -8.67
C GLN A 91 -11.96 12.43 -8.99
N PHE A 92 -10.74 12.17 -9.48
CA PHE A 92 -9.85 13.24 -9.95
C PHE A 92 -10.47 14.07 -11.08
N ASN A 93 -11.30 13.47 -11.92
CA ASN A 93 -11.99 14.15 -13.01
C ASN A 93 -13.29 14.86 -12.59
N THR A 94 -14.04 14.32 -11.62
CA THR A 94 -15.36 14.86 -11.22
C THR A 94 -15.32 15.72 -9.96
N ASP A 95 -14.39 15.46 -9.05
CA ASP A 95 -14.16 16.21 -7.80
C ASP A 95 -12.66 16.21 -7.43
N ALA A 96 -11.88 16.98 -8.19
CA ALA A 96 -10.44 17.07 -8.02
C ALA A 96 -10.03 17.58 -6.62
N ARG A 97 -10.87 18.35 -5.92
CA ARG A 97 -10.55 18.89 -4.59
C ARG A 97 -10.56 17.76 -3.56
N ALA A 98 -11.63 16.97 -3.52
CA ALA A 98 -11.72 15.84 -2.60
C ALA A 98 -10.63 14.80 -2.88
N ALA A 99 -10.39 14.48 -4.17
CA ALA A 99 -9.33 13.53 -4.55
C ALA A 99 -7.94 14.00 -4.11
N ARG A 100 -7.59 15.28 -4.31
CA ARG A 100 -6.31 15.84 -3.85
C ARG A 100 -6.18 15.86 -2.33
N SER A 101 -7.26 16.13 -1.60
CA SER A 101 -7.26 16.07 -0.13
C SER A 101 -7.00 14.65 0.37
N ALA A 102 -7.65 13.65 -0.22
CA ALA A 102 -7.42 12.24 0.12
C ALA A 102 -5.99 11.81 -0.22
N LEU A 103 -5.48 12.20 -1.40
CA LEU A 103 -4.10 11.97 -1.79
C LEU A 103 -3.11 12.55 -0.78
N GLN A 104 -3.30 13.80 -0.35
CA GLN A 104 -2.42 14.44 0.62
C GLN A 104 -2.41 13.68 1.96
N ALA A 105 -3.57 13.27 2.45
CA ALA A 105 -3.68 12.49 3.69
C ALA A 105 -2.95 11.13 3.60
N CYS A 106 -3.00 10.46 2.45
CA CYS A 106 -2.25 9.22 2.23
C CYS A 106 -0.74 9.46 2.10
N ARG A 107 -0.32 10.53 1.41
CA ARG A 107 1.10 10.89 1.25
C ARG A 107 1.78 11.28 2.55
N LEU A 108 1.08 11.95 3.47
CA LEU A 108 1.62 12.30 4.79
C LEU A 108 1.97 11.08 5.64
N ARG A 109 1.40 9.91 5.32
CA ARG A 109 1.63 8.63 6.00
C ARG A 109 2.45 7.65 5.15
N THR A 110 2.94 8.10 3.99
CA THR A 110 3.91 7.36 3.20
C THR A 110 5.31 7.66 3.73
N PRO A 111 6.09 6.65 4.13
CA PRO A 111 7.49 6.85 4.48
C PRO A 111 8.30 7.34 3.27
N ASN A 112 9.34 8.15 3.50
CA ASN A 112 10.24 8.52 2.42
C ASN A 112 11.06 7.29 1.99
N LEU A 113 10.97 6.91 0.72
CA LEU A 113 11.65 5.74 0.18
C LEU A 113 12.97 6.06 -0.56
N GLY A 114 13.30 7.34 -0.80
CA GLY A 114 14.53 7.76 -1.49
C GLY A 114 14.45 9.11 -2.19
#